data_AF-A0AAE0FAZ0-F1
#
_entry.id   AF-A0AAE0FAZ0-F1
#
_cell.length_a   1.000
_cell.length_b   1.000
_cell.length_c   1.000
_cell.angle_alpha   90.00
_cell.angle_beta   90.00
_cell.angle_gamma   90.00
#
_symmetry.space_group_name_H-M   'P 1'
#
loop_
_entity.id
_entity.type
_entity.pdbx_description
1 polymer ?
#
loop_
_entity_poly.entity_id
_entity_poly.type
_entity_poly.pdbx_seq_one_letter_code
_entity_poly.pdbx_strand_id
1 'polypeptide(L)'
;LYLYGIDLMSTKECLAYFSDYGPRHVEWINDSSCVVTFQDNFTAKRVIMQMGKLISQDDLKAAETGVISDELLLQWHKGPDFLKNGTKIPLTFRVATTADVKPAGKVRSRYLWDGAQQQQQNRQRQQRKLQQRRPQGAISLAWA
;
A
#
# COMPACT_ATOMS: atom_id res chain seq x y z
N LEU A 1 -0.22 8.40 -5.41
CA LEU A 1 -0.66 7.02 -5.15
C LEU A 1 0.54 6.11 -5.27
N TYR A 2 0.87 5.35 -4.23
CA TYR A 2 2.02 4.47 -4.23
C TYR A 2 1.63 3.15 -4.87
N LEU A 3 2.35 2.73 -5.91
CA LEU A 3 2.09 1.53 -6.69
C LEU A 3 3.25 0.55 -6.54
N TYR A 4 2.94 -0.73 -6.35
CA TYR A 4 3.89 -1.82 -6.17
C TYR A 4 3.57 -3.01 -7.07
N GLY A 5 4.60 -3.77 -7.45
CA GLY A 5 4.50 -4.93 -8.34
C GLY A 5 4.71 -4.58 -9.83
N ILE A 6 5.46 -3.51 -10.10
CA ILE A 6 5.61 -2.92 -11.44
C ILE A 6 6.94 -3.28 -12.12
N ASP A 7 7.59 -4.36 -11.70
CA ASP A 7 8.92 -4.79 -12.18
C ASP A 7 9.00 -4.95 -13.70
N LEU A 8 7.88 -5.33 -14.31
CA LEU A 8 7.77 -5.55 -15.75
C LEU A 8 7.04 -4.42 -16.48
N MET A 9 6.71 -3.32 -15.81
CA MET A 9 5.93 -2.22 -16.38
C MET A 9 6.81 -1.01 -16.71
N SER A 10 6.48 -0.34 -17.80
CA SER A 10 7.05 0.93 -18.20
C SER A 10 6.26 2.10 -17.63
N THR A 11 6.84 3.30 -17.69
CA THR A 11 6.17 4.54 -17.28
C THR A 11 4.84 4.75 -18.03
N LYS A 12 4.81 4.44 -19.34
CA LYS A 12 3.60 4.57 -20.16
C LYS A 12 2.51 3.61 -19.71
N GLU A 13 2.87 2.38 -19.37
CA GLU A 13 1.93 1.37 -18.89
C GLU A 13 1.38 1.72 -17.51
N CYS A 14 2.21 2.27 -16.61
CA CYS A 14 1.76 2.76 -15.30
C CYS A 14 0.73 3.89 -15.44
N LEU A 15 0.95 4.83 -16.37
CA LEU A 15 -0.03 5.89 -16.66
C LEU A 15 -1.29 5.32 -17.31
N ALA A 16 -1.15 4.39 -18.27
CA ALA A 16 -2.28 3.78 -18.95
C ALA A 16 -3.20 3.01 -17.98
N TYR A 17 -2.63 2.35 -16.98
CA TYR A 17 -3.38 1.61 -15.96
C TYR A 17 -4.37 2.51 -15.18
N PHE A 18 -4.07 3.80 -15.01
CA PHE A 18 -4.94 4.77 -14.36
C PHE A 18 -5.55 5.79 -15.33
N SER A 19 -5.58 5.51 -16.63
CA SER A 19 -5.95 6.47 -17.67
C SER A 19 -7.32 7.13 -17.45
N ASP A 20 -8.32 6.39 -16.95
CA ASP A 20 -9.67 6.90 -16.64
C ASP A 20 -9.68 8.02 -15.58
N TYR A 21 -8.59 8.19 -14.83
CA TYR A 21 -8.46 9.14 -13.73
C TYR A 21 -7.55 10.34 -14.05
N GLY A 22 -7.00 10.41 -15.26
CA GLY A 22 -6.10 11.50 -15.67
C GLY A 22 -4.80 11.57 -14.86
N PRO A 23 -3.93 10.54 -14.90
CA PRO A 23 -2.67 10.55 -14.18
C PRO A 23 -1.68 11.51 -14.85
N ARG A 24 -0.93 12.26 -14.04
CA ARG A 24 -0.05 13.34 -14.53
C ARG A 24 1.38 12.88 -14.76
N HIS A 25 1.97 12.23 -13.76
CA HIS A 25 3.37 11.83 -13.80
C HIS A 25 3.63 10.61 -12.91
N VAL A 26 4.70 9.87 -13.22
CA VAL A 26 5.18 8.73 -12.45
C VAL A 26 6.57 9.06 -11.91
N GLU A 27 6.69 9.07 -10.60
CA GLU A 27 7.96 9.18 -9.89
C GLU A 27 8.42 7.79 -9.46
N TRP A 28 9.54 7.32 -9.99
CA TRP A 28 10.09 6.01 -9.66
C TRP A 28 10.87 6.05 -8.34
N ILE A 29 10.48 5.19 -7.40
CA ILE A 29 11.15 5.04 -6.10
C ILE A 29 12.24 3.98 -6.21
N ASN A 30 11.90 2.82 -6.77
CA ASN A 30 12.82 1.73 -7.12
C ASN A 30 12.35 1.03 -8.42
N ASP A 31 12.87 -0.15 -8.71
CA ASP A 31 12.51 -1.00 -9.86
C ASP A 31 11.14 -1.68 -9.71
N SER A 32 10.70 -1.94 -8.49
CA SER A 32 9.42 -2.61 -8.18
C SER A 32 8.29 -1.67 -7.76
N SER A 33 8.55 -0.36 -7.63
CA SER A 33 7.60 0.61 -7.07
C SER A 33 7.78 2.06 -7.54
N CYS A 34 6.64 2.73 -7.66
CA CYS A 34 6.56 4.13 -8.08
C CYS A 34 5.42 4.87 -7.38
N VAL A 35 5.45 6.19 -7.46
CA VAL A 35 4.35 7.06 -7.11
C VAL A 35 3.72 7.62 -8.37
N VAL A 36 2.45 7.32 -8.57
CA VAL A 36 1.63 7.97 -9.61
C VAL A 36 0.98 9.22 -9.03
N THR A 37 1.24 10.35 -9.66
CA THR A 37 0.74 11.67 -9.27
C THR A 37 -0.50 12.03 -10.08
N PHE A 38 -1.44 12.70 -9.43
CA PHE A 38 -2.68 13.20 -10.02
C PHE A 38 -2.76 14.71 -9.83
N GLN A 39 -3.68 15.35 -10.54
CA GLN A 39 -3.93 16.78 -10.36
C GLN A 39 -4.45 17.10 -8.94
N ASP A 40 -5.32 16.23 -8.40
CA ASP A 40 -5.98 16.44 -7.12
C ASP A 40 -5.86 15.23 -6.19
N ASN A 41 -5.87 15.49 -4.87
CA ASN A 41 -5.83 14.45 -3.84
C ASN A 41 -7.08 13.57 -3.83
N PHE A 42 -8.23 14.10 -4.25
CA PHE A 42 -9.50 13.37 -4.32
C PHE A 42 -9.47 12.25 -5.37
N THR A 43 -8.73 12.45 -6.47
CA THR A 43 -8.60 11.46 -7.53
C THR A 43 -7.91 10.20 -7.03
N ALA A 44 -6.85 10.33 -6.23
CA ALA A 44 -6.19 9.18 -5.62
C ALA A 44 -7.13 8.38 -4.69
N LYS A 45 -7.99 9.07 -3.93
CA LYS A 45 -9.02 8.41 -3.10
C LYS A 45 -10.04 7.66 -3.97
N ARG A 46 -10.51 8.26 -5.06
CA ARG A 46 -11.44 7.62 -6.01
C ARG A 46 -10.86 6.36 -6.64
N VAL A 47 -9.60 6.40 -7.07
CA VAL A 47 -8.88 5.22 -7.60
C VAL A 47 -8.93 4.07 -6.59
N ILE A 48 -8.62 4.35 -5.33
CA ILE A 48 -8.65 3.32 -4.27
C ILE A 48 -10.06 2.76 -4.08
N MET A 49 -11.07 3.63 -4.05
CA MET A 49 -12.46 3.21 -3.87
C MET A 49 -13.00 2.36 -5.02
N GLN A 50 -12.62 2.69 -6.26
CA GLN A 50 -13.23 2.10 -7.45
C GLN A 50 -12.43 0.90 -7.99
N MET A 51 -11.10 0.93 -7.88
CA MET A 51 -10.23 -0.14 -8.36
C MET A 51 -9.71 -1.04 -7.23
N GLY A 52 -9.59 -0.51 -6.02
CA GLY A 52 -8.99 -1.21 -4.90
C GLY A 52 -9.92 -2.27 -4.31
N LYS A 53 -9.42 -3.50 -4.22
CA LYS A 53 -9.99 -4.53 -3.37
C LYS A 53 -9.13 -4.66 -2.12
N LEU A 54 -9.74 -4.49 -0.95
CA LEU A 54 -9.08 -4.71 0.33
C LEU A 54 -8.55 -6.14 0.39
N ILE A 55 -7.30 -6.28 0.80
CA ILE A 55 -6.60 -7.59 0.87
C ILE A 55 -7.04 -8.39 2.11
N SER A 56 -7.64 -7.73 3.10
CA SER A 56 -8.08 -8.32 4.36
C SER A 56 -9.61 -8.35 4.46
N GLN A 57 -10.16 -9.48 4.90
CA GLN A 57 -11.62 -9.69 5.07
C GLN A 57 -12.23 -8.82 6.18
N ASP A 58 -11.47 -8.48 7.22
CA ASP A 58 -11.97 -7.68 8.36
C ASP A 58 -12.29 -6.24 7.95
N ASP A 59 -11.59 -5.69 6.97
CA ASP A 59 -11.70 -4.29 6.53
C ASP A 59 -12.86 -4.06 5.55
N LEU A 60 -13.39 -5.14 4.95
CA LEU A 60 -14.55 -5.08 4.06
C LEU A 60 -15.80 -4.54 4.79
N LYS A 61 -15.94 -4.86 6.09
CA LYS A 61 -17.05 -4.38 6.92
C LYS A 61 -16.99 -2.88 7.20
N ALA A 62 -15.80 -2.28 7.20
CA ALA A 62 -15.62 -0.85 7.45
C ALA A 62 -15.94 0.00 6.20
N ALA A 63 -15.72 -0.54 5.00
CA ALA A 63 -16.00 0.15 3.73
C ALA A 63 -17.51 0.34 3.46
N GLU A 64 -18.38 -0.47 4.08
CA GLU A 64 -19.84 -0.44 3.87
C GLU A 64 -20.52 0.83 4.42
N THR A 65 -19.85 1.64 5.25
CA THR A 65 -20.44 2.86 5.85
C THR A 65 -20.25 4.12 4.96
N GLY A 66 -19.62 4.00 3.78
CA GLY A 66 -19.45 5.13 2.85
C GLY A 66 -18.48 6.23 3.29
N VAL A 67 -17.92 6.12 4.50
CA VAL A 67 -16.85 6.98 5.03
C VAL A 67 -15.61 6.13 5.18
N ILE A 68 -14.69 6.23 4.23
CA ILE A 68 -13.38 5.58 4.33
C ILE A 68 -12.51 6.42 5.27
N SER A 69 -12.14 5.86 6.41
CA SER A 69 -11.15 6.47 7.30
C SER A 69 -9.82 6.62 6.56
N ASP A 70 -9.06 7.68 6.84
CA ASP A 70 -7.76 7.88 6.20
C ASP A 70 -6.79 6.70 6.45
N GLU A 71 -7.02 5.90 7.50
CA GLU A 71 -6.30 4.65 7.78
C GLU A 71 -6.49 3.59 6.69
N LEU A 72 -7.72 3.40 6.19
CA LEU A 72 -8.01 2.45 5.11
C LEU A 72 -7.40 2.89 3.78
N LEU A 73 -7.26 4.20 3.56
CA LEU A 73 -6.58 4.74 2.38
C LEU A 73 -5.07 4.49 2.40
N LEU A 74 -4.49 4.34 3.60
CA LEU A 74 -3.09 3.98 3.81
C LEU A 74 -2.84 2.47 3.75
N GLN A 75 -3.89 1.65 3.85
CA GLN A 75 -3.80 0.21 3.68
C GLN A 75 -3.52 -0.16 2.21
N TRP A 76 -2.89 -1.30 2.01
CA TRP A 76 -2.66 -1.85 0.68
C TRP A 76 -3.95 -2.45 0.10
N HIS A 77 -4.28 -1.99 -1.10
CA HIS A 77 -5.38 -2.49 -1.91
C HIS A 77 -4.81 -3.24 -3.11
N LYS A 78 -5.45 -4.36 -3.48
CA LYS A 78 -5.14 -5.06 -4.72
C LYS A 78 -6.01 -4.48 -5.85
N GLY A 79 -5.37 -4.04 -6.93
CA GLY A 79 -6.05 -3.61 -8.14
C GLY A 79 -6.40 -4.76 -9.08
N PRO A 80 -7.10 -4.48 -10.20
CA PRO A 80 -7.18 -5.39 -11.33
C PRO A 80 -5.79 -5.84 -11.79
N ASP A 81 -5.63 -7.12 -12.12
CA ASP A 81 -4.36 -7.63 -12.64
C ASP A 81 -4.04 -6.94 -13.98
N PHE A 82 -2.81 -6.46 -14.13
CA PHE A 82 -2.35 -5.87 -15.40
C PHE A 82 -1.89 -6.98 -16.35
N LEU A 83 -2.33 -6.93 -17.60
CA LEU A 83 -1.96 -7.91 -18.62
C LEU A 83 -0.85 -7.36 -19.50
N LYS A 84 0.32 -8.02 -19.49
CA LYS A 84 1.43 -7.69 -20.39
C LYS A 84 1.89 -8.94 -21.11
N ASN A 85 1.78 -8.96 -22.44
CA ASN A 85 2.20 -10.09 -23.28
C ASN A 85 1.64 -11.45 -22.83
N GLY A 86 0.41 -11.49 -22.31
CA GLY A 86 -0.23 -12.70 -21.77
C GLY A 86 0.12 -13.03 -20.32
N THR A 87 1.07 -12.32 -19.71
CA THR A 87 1.40 -12.45 -18.27
C THR A 87 0.48 -11.56 -17.43
N LYS A 88 -0.16 -12.16 -16.41
CA LYS A 88 -0.90 -11.42 -15.39
C LYS A 88 0.07 -10.88 -14.34
N ILE A 89 0.06 -9.58 -14.15
CA ILE A 89 0.89 -8.87 -13.16
C ILE A 89 -0.05 -8.36 -12.06
N PRO A 90 -0.01 -8.95 -10.85
CA PRO A 90 -0.84 -8.48 -9.75
C PRO A 90 -0.27 -7.15 -9.22
N LEU A 91 -1.09 -6.11 -9.21
CA LEU A 91 -0.70 -4.79 -8.73
C LEU A 91 -1.35 -4.48 -7.39
N THR A 92 -0.59 -3.83 -6.52
CA THR A 92 -1.10 -3.31 -5.24
C THR A 92 -0.77 -1.85 -5.08
N PHE A 93 -1.66 -1.10 -4.43
CA PHE A 93 -1.46 0.32 -4.21
C PHE A 93 -2.10 0.84 -2.94
N ARG A 94 -1.63 2.00 -2.49
CA ARG A 94 -2.15 2.76 -1.35
C ARG A 94 -1.99 4.27 -1.57
N VAL A 95 -2.57 5.12 -0.72
CA VAL A 95 -2.24 6.55 -0.73
C VAL A 95 -0.75 6.72 -0.43
N ALA A 96 -0.09 7.54 -1.25
CA ALA A 96 1.31 7.90 -1.05
C ALA A 96 1.43 8.87 0.12
N THR A 97 2.44 8.69 0.96
CA THR A 97 2.74 9.57 2.10
C THR A 97 4.03 10.34 1.86
N THR A 98 4.37 11.25 2.78
CA THR A 98 5.64 11.97 2.75
C THR A 98 6.88 11.07 2.85
N ALA A 99 6.71 9.81 3.27
CA ALA A 99 7.78 8.81 3.28
C ALA A 99 8.05 8.20 1.89
N ASP A 100 7.12 8.37 0.95
CA ASP A 100 7.16 7.79 -0.39
C ASP A 100 7.81 8.73 -1.41
N VAL A 101 8.86 9.43 -1.01
CA VAL A 101 9.60 10.36 -1.86
C VAL A 101 11.00 9.83 -2.05
N LYS A 102 11.50 9.88 -3.29
CA LYS A 102 12.89 9.48 -3.54
C LYS A 102 13.82 10.45 -2.79
N PRO A 103 14.78 9.97 -1.97
CA PRO A 103 15.67 10.86 -1.24
C PRO A 103 16.51 11.70 -2.22
N ALA A 104 16.59 13.01 -1.97
CA ALA A 104 17.37 13.93 -2.79
C ALA A 104 18.88 13.66 -2.64
N GLY A 105 19.59 13.53 -3.76
CA GLY A 105 21.04 13.35 -3.83
C GLY A 105 21.50 11.99 -4.37
N LYS A 106 22.81 11.84 -4.59
CA LYS A 106 23.43 10.54 -4.96
C LYS A 106 23.48 9.62 -3.75
N VAL A 107 22.34 9.08 -3.34
CA VAL A 107 22.30 8.00 -2.34
C VAL A 107 22.84 6.74 -3.00
N ARG A 108 23.92 6.16 -2.45
CA ARG A 108 24.43 4.88 -2.94
C ARG A 108 23.31 3.84 -2.79
N SER A 109 23.00 3.15 -3.89
CA SER A 109 21.91 2.17 -4.00
C SER A 109 21.84 1.15 -2.85
N ARG A 110 22.99 0.78 -2.27
CA ARG A 110 23.07 -0.12 -1.11
C ARG A 110 22.25 0.34 0.11
N TYR A 111 22.15 1.65 0.37
CA TYR A 111 21.50 2.17 1.59
C TYR A 111 19.98 2.23 1.49
N LEU A 112 19.41 2.08 0.29
CA LEU A 112 17.95 2.07 0.10
C LEU A 112 17.31 0.79 0.66
N TRP A 113 18.07 -0.31 0.74
CA TRP A 113 17.59 -1.60 1.24
C TRP A 113 17.61 -1.72 2.77
N ASP A 114 18.55 -1.04 3.43
CA ASP A 114 18.70 -1.08 4.90
C ASP A 114 17.49 -0.44 5.62
N GLY A 115 16.97 0.67 5.08
CA GLY A 115 15.80 1.35 5.64
C GLY A 115 14.50 0.54 5.53
N ALA A 116 14.31 -0.15 4.41
CA ALA A 116 13.15 -1.01 4.19
C ALA A 116 13.15 -2.23 5.13
N GLN A 117 14.30 -2.87 5.33
CA GLN A 117 14.46 -3.96 6.29
C GLN A 117 14.19 -3.50 7.73
N GLN A 118 14.69 -2.32 8.11
CA GLN A 118 14.51 -1.80 9.46
C GLN A 118 13.05 -1.45 9.76
N GLN A 119 12.31 -0.93 8.76
CA GLN A 119 10.88 -0.64 8.92
C GLN A 119 10.04 -1.93 8.98
N GLN A 120 10.40 -2.97 8.23
CA GLN A 120 9.75 -4.28 8.28
C GLN A 120 10.02 -4.99 9.62
N GLN A 121 11.26 -4.94 10.13
CA GLN A 121 11.61 -5.45 11.47
C GLN A 121 10.88 -4.69 12.59
N ASN A 122 10.74 -3.36 12.47
CA ASN A 122 9.98 -2.58 13.45
C ASN A 122 8.48 -2.90 13.43
N ARG A 123 7.88 -3.11 12.25
CA ARG A 123 6.49 -3.59 12.13
C ARG A 123 6.32 -4.99 12.74
N GLN A 124 7.24 -5.92 12.46
CA GLN A 124 7.20 -7.26 13.07
C GLN A 124 7.38 -7.20 14.59
N ARG A 125 8.27 -6.33 15.11
CA ARG A 125 8.43 -6.09 16.55
C ARG A 125 7.18 -5.50 17.18
N GLN A 126 6.52 -4.54 16.54
CA GLN A 126 5.27 -3.96 17.03
C GLN A 126 4.14 -4.99 17.03
N GLN A 127 4.01 -5.80 15.98
CA GLN A 127 3.03 -6.90 15.92
C GLN A 127 3.27 -7.96 17.00
N ARG A 128 4.54 -8.33 17.27
CA ARG A 128 4.91 -9.23 18.38
C ARG A 128 4.58 -8.63 19.74
N LYS A 129 4.86 -7.34 19.95
CA LYS A 129 4.49 -6.63 21.18
C LYS A 129 2.97 -6.57 21.38
N LEU A 130 2.19 -6.41 20.31
CA LEU A 130 0.73 -6.42 20.37
C LEU A 130 0.18 -7.83 20.67
N GLN A 131 0.76 -8.89 20.10
CA GLN A 131 0.38 -10.28 20.43
C GLN A 131 0.73 -10.67 21.87
N GLN A 132 1.80 -10.14 22.44
CA GLN A 132 2.19 -10.37 23.84
C GLN A 132 1.39 -9.54 24.86
N ARG A 133 0.59 -8.56 24.41
CA ARG A 133 -0.32 -7.76 25.25
C ARG A 133 -1.75 -8.31 25.28
N ARG A 134 -1.94 -9.63 25.10
CA ARG A 134 -3.18 -10.26 25.56
C ARG A 134 -3.19 -10.23 27.10
N PRO A 135 -4.21 -9.66 27.77
CA PRO A 135 -4.29 -9.73 29.21
C PRO A 135 -4.45 -11.20 29.63
N GLN A 136 -3.44 -11.73 30.31
CA GLN A 136 -3.65 -12.88 31.18
C GLN A 136 -4.41 -12.36 32.40
N GLY A 137 -5.68 -12.76 32.52
CA GLY A 137 -6.46 -12.37 33.69
C GLY A 137 -7.95 -12.62 33.56
N ALA A 138 -8.36 -13.89 33.61
CA ALA A 138 -9.63 -14.26 34.24
C ALA A 138 -9.39 -15.59 34.95
N ILE A 139 -8.98 -15.50 36.23
CA ILE A 139 -8.93 -16.61 37.17
C ILE A 139 -10.23 -16.62 37.97
N SER A 140 -10.70 -17.83 38.30
CA SER A 140 -11.55 -18.20 39.46
C SER A 140 -13.08 -18.12 39.27
N LEU A 141 -13.93 -19.04 39.72
CA LEU A 141 -13.87 -20.10 40.73
C LEU A 141 -14.79 -21.28 40.34
N ALA A 142 -14.36 -22.53 40.55
CA ALA A 142 -15.26 -23.68 40.65
C ALA A 142 -15.03 -24.35 42.01
N TRP A 143 -16.02 -24.25 42.90
CA TRP A 143 -16.16 -25.04 44.12
C TRP A 143 -17.64 -25.36 44.33
N ALA A 144 -17.87 -26.59 44.80
CA ALA A 144 -19.12 -27.26 45.18
C ALA A 144 -19.98 -27.82 44.03
#